data_AF-F9EPX5-F1
#
_entry.id   AF-F9EPX5-F1
#
_cell.length_a   1.000
_cell.length_b   1.000
_cell.length_c   1.000
_cell.angle_alpha   90.00
_cell.angle_beta   90.00
_cell.angle_gamma   90.00
#
_symmetry.space_group_name_H-M   'P 1'
#
loop_
_entity.id
_entity.type
_entity.pdbx_description
1 polymer ?
#
loop_
_entity_poly.entity_id
_entity_poly.type
_entity_poly.pdbx_seq_one_letter_code
_entity_poly.pdbx_strand_id
1 'polypeptide(L)' 'MNMIEENEKTIDLKHLPPKFLGNKEKNEKIKTLKELEKEAILNLLKIYGNSSEAKITIAKSLGIGIATLYRKLNLY' A
#
# COMPACT_ATOMS: atom_id res chain seq x y z
N MET A 1 -46.06 4.66 1.05
CA MET A 1 -45.05 3.61 1.25
C MET A 1 -43.70 4.20 0.87
N ASN A 2 -42.83 4.55 1.83
CA ASN A 2 -41.43 4.86 1.51
C ASN A 2 -40.66 3.54 1.54
N MET A 3 -40.33 3.05 0.36
CA MET A 3 -39.47 1.89 0.15
C MET A 3 -38.04 2.34 0.47
N ILE A 4 -37.53 1.94 1.63
CA ILE A 4 -36.12 2.10 1.94
C ILE A 4 -35.37 1.09 1.08
N GLU A 5 -34.66 1.58 0.06
CA GLU A 5 -33.79 0.77 -0.77
C GLU A 5 -32.70 0.14 0.12
N GLU A 6 -32.74 -1.18 0.16
CA GLU A 6 -31.94 -2.08 0.97
C GLU A 6 -30.51 -2.21 0.40
N ASN A 7 -29.83 -1.10 0.11
CA ASN A 7 -28.59 -1.17 -0.67
C ASN A 7 -27.53 -0.15 -0.24
N GLU A 8 -26.87 -0.43 0.88
CA GLU A 8 -25.44 -0.09 1.06
C GLU A 8 -24.89 -0.93 2.23
N LYS A 9 -24.55 -2.21 1.96
CA LYS A 9 -23.82 -3.10 2.90
C LYS A 9 -22.34 -2.68 3.07
N THR A 10 -22.05 -1.39 3.06
CA THR A 10 -20.69 -0.84 3.10
C THR A 10 -20.64 0.39 4.00
N ILE A 11 -19.88 0.29 5.09
CA ILE A 11 -19.67 1.40 6.02
C ILE A 11 -18.45 2.19 5.54
N ASP A 12 -18.69 3.35 4.93
CA ASP A 12 -17.65 4.35 4.60
C ASP A 12 -17.13 5.12 5.82
N LEU A 13 -15.95 5.74 5.68
CA LEU A 13 -15.34 6.63 6.68
C LEU A 13 -16.27 7.78 7.13
N LYS A 14 -17.19 8.19 6.26
CA LYS A 14 -18.23 9.22 6.53
C LYS A 14 -19.24 8.81 7.61
N HIS A 15 -19.37 7.51 7.88
CA HIS A 15 -20.25 6.96 8.91
C HIS A 15 -19.54 6.78 10.26
N LEU A 16 -18.24 7.02 10.33
CA LEU A 16 -17.46 6.82 11.54
C LEU A 16 -17.56 8.06 12.46
N PRO A 17 -17.85 7.91 13.76
CA PRO A 17 -17.92 9.05 14.68
C PRO A 17 -16.57 9.79 14.75
N PRO A 18 -16.58 11.13 14.89
CA PRO A 18 -15.36 11.95 14.86
C PRO A 18 -14.33 11.61 15.95
N LYS A 19 -14.75 10.94 17.04
CA LYS A 19 -13.84 10.42 18.07
C LYS A 19 -12.90 9.32 17.57
N PHE A 20 -13.32 8.56 16.55
CA PHE A 20 -12.51 7.51 15.92
C PHE A 20 -11.79 7.98 14.66
N LEU A 21 -12.12 9.18 14.16
CA LEU A 21 -11.32 9.91 13.18
C LEU A 21 -10.06 10.55 13.83
N GLY A 22 -9.80 10.24 15.11
CA GLY A 22 -8.63 10.68 15.83
C GLY A 22 -7.39 10.45 14.99
N ASN A 23 -6.67 11.54 14.78
CA ASN A 23 -5.44 11.59 14.02
C ASN A 23 -4.57 10.41 14.49
N LYS A 24 -4.46 9.37 13.66
CA LYS A 24 -3.33 8.46 13.71
C LYS A 24 -2.16 9.31 13.26
N GLU A 25 -1.70 10.20 14.14
CA GLU A 25 -0.33 10.66 14.16
C GLU A 25 0.47 9.39 14.43
N LYS A 26 0.63 8.59 13.38
CA LYS A 26 1.69 7.63 13.36
C LYS A 26 2.90 8.48 13.65
N ASN A 27 3.61 8.15 14.72
CA ASN A 27 4.94 8.65 15.03
C ASN A 27 5.91 8.17 13.92
N GLU A 28 5.56 8.40 12.65
CA GLU A 28 6.35 8.15 11.48
C GLU A 28 7.40 9.25 11.50
N LYS A 29 8.50 8.95 12.17
CA LYS A 29 9.79 9.62 11.95
C LYS A 29 9.91 9.88 10.45
N ILE A 30 10.35 11.08 10.09
CA ILE A 30 10.56 11.46 8.69
C ILE A 30 11.46 10.39 8.05
N LYS A 31 10.86 9.58 7.18
CA LYS A 31 11.55 8.49 6.48
C LYS A 31 12.38 9.09 5.36
N THR A 32 13.59 8.58 5.21
CA THR A 32 14.41 8.89 4.05
C THR A 32 13.78 8.30 2.79
N LEU A 33 14.13 8.83 1.62
CA LEU A 33 13.70 8.28 0.34
C LEU A 33 14.07 6.79 0.20
N LYS A 34 15.21 6.38 0.80
CA LYS A 34 15.68 5.00 0.80
C LYS A 34 14.74 4.08 1.58
N GLU A 35 14.25 4.53 2.73
CA GLU A 35 13.31 3.77 3.56
C GLU A 35 11.94 3.66 2.89
N LEU A 36 11.45 4.76 2.31
CA LEU A 36 10.19 4.76 1.54
C LEU A 36 10.27 3.79 0.35
N GLU A 37 11.37 3.81 -0.39
CA GLU A 37 11.59 2.88 -1.50
C GLU A 37 11.63 1.42 -1.01
N LYS A 38 12.35 1.15 0.09
CA LYS A 38 12.41 -0.19 0.69
C LYS A 38 11.03 -0.68 1.11
N GLU A 39 10.25 0.16 1.79
CA GLU A 39 8.89 -0.18 2.21
C GLU A 39 7.96 -0.45 1.02
N ALA A 40 8.04 0.36 -0.04
CA ALA A 40 7.26 0.14 -1.25
C ALA A 40 7.57 -1.22 -1.90
N ILE A 41 8.86 -1.55 -2.05
CA ILE A 41 9.29 -2.85 -2.60
C ILE A 41 8.79 -4.01 -1.73
N LEU A 42 8.95 -3.92 -0.40
CA LEU A 42 8.53 -4.96 0.53
C LEU A 42 7.00 -5.16 0.54
N ASN A 43 6.23 -4.07 0.48
CA ASN A 43 4.78 -4.15 0.41
C ASN A 43 4.32 -4.84 -0.87
N LEU A 44 4.91 -4.50 -2.01
CA LEU A 44 4.57 -5.14 -3.28
C LEU A 44 5.00 -6.61 -3.31
N LEU A 45 6.14 -6.97 -2.71
CA LEU A 45 6.52 -8.38 -2.55
C LEU A 45 5.53 -9.17 -1.69
N LYS A 46 4.93 -8.55 -0.68
CA LYS A 46 3.88 -9.20 0.14
C LYS A 46 2.60 -9.43 -0.66
N ILE A 47 2.26 -8.51 -1.57
CA ILE A 47 1.04 -8.58 -2.38
C ILE A 47 1.20 -9.57 -3.55
N TYR A 48 2.31 -9.47 -4.30
CA TYR A 48 2.53 -10.25 -5.52
C TYR A 48 3.38 -11.51 -5.34
N GLY A 49 4.13 -11.61 -4.24
CA GLY A 49 5.05 -12.72 -3.96
C GLY A 49 6.45 -12.53 -4.58
N ASN A 50 7.27 -13.60 -4.52
CA ASN A 50 8.69 -13.59 -4.91
C ASN A 50 8.98 -14.29 -6.25
N SER A 51 7.93 -14.61 -7.03
CA SER A 51 8.10 -15.22 -8.35
C SER A 51 8.81 -14.27 -9.33
N SER A 52 9.44 -14.82 -10.37
CA SER A 52 10.05 -14.03 -11.44
C SER A 52 9.03 -13.12 -12.12
N GLU A 53 7.82 -13.61 -12.35
CA GLU A 53 6.71 -12.83 -12.92
C GLU A 53 6.27 -11.71 -11.96
N ALA A 54 6.19 -12.01 -10.67
CA ALA A 54 5.87 -11.01 -9.64
C ALA A 54 6.89 -9.88 -9.65
N LYS A 55 8.19 -10.19 -9.70
CA LYS A 55 9.25 -9.17 -9.77
C LYS A 55 9.15 -8.28 -11.02
N ILE A 56 8.77 -8.84 -12.16
CA ILE A 56 8.53 -8.06 -13.38
C ILE A 56 7.35 -7.09 -13.17
N THR A 57 6.27 -7.55 -12.57
CA THR A 57 5.09 -6.72 -12.24
C THR A 57 5.44 -5.63 -11.23
N ILE A 58 6.19 -5.96 -10.18
CA ILE A 58 6.65 -5.02 -9.16
C ILE A 58 7.53 -3.92 -9.79
N ALA A 59 8.48 -4.30 -10.64
CA ALA A 59 9.35 -3.34 -11.33
C ALA A 59 8.54 -2.38 -12.21
N LYS A 60 7.58 -2.91 -12.98
CA LYS A 60 6.66 -2.10 -13.80
C LYS A 60 5.80 -1.16 -12.93
N SER A 61 5.24 -1.67 -11.83
CA SER A 61 4.40 -0.88 -10.92
C SER A 61 5.17 0.24 -10.24
N LEU A 62 6.46 0.05 -9.96
CA LEU A 62 7.35 1.06 -9.39
C LEU A 62 7.96 1.99 -10.45
N GLY A 63 7.76 1.72 -11.74
CA GLY A 63 8.38 2.49 -12.83
C GLY A 63 9.90 2.34 -12.94
N ILE A 64 10.45 1.21 -12.46
CA ILE A 64 11.90 0.94 -12.48
C ILE A 64 12.23 -0.25 -13.37
N GLY A 65 13.49 -0.32 -13.82
CA GLY A 65 14.00 -1.50 -14.53
C GLY A 65 14.08 -2.74 -13.62
N ILE A 66 13.83 -3.93 -14.19
CA ILE A 66 13.92 -5.20 -13.46
C ILE A 66 15.30 -5.42 -12.82
N ALA A 67 16.38 -5.03 -13.51
CA ALA A 67 17.74 -5.08 -12.97
C ALA A 67 17.92 -4.16 -11.75
N THR A 68 17.30 -2.98 -11.76
CA THR A 68 17.30 -2.06 -10.62
C THR A 68 16.58 -2.68 -9.44
N LEU A 69 15.41 -3.31 -9.66
CA LEU A 69 14.70 -4.02 -8.61
C LEU A 69 15.60 -5.11 -7.99
N TYR A 70 16.24 -5.96 -8.80
CA TYR A 70 17.18 -6.97 -8.29
C TYR A 70 18.33 -6.38 -7.49
N ARG A 71 18.94 -5.29 -7.95
CA ARG A 71 20.01 -4.59 -7.21
C ARG A 71 19.52 -4.06 -5.86
N LYS A 72 18.29 -3.55 -5.80
CA LYS A 72 17.67 -3.06 -4.56
C LYS A 72 17.34 -4.20 -3.61
N LEU A 73 16.83 -5.32 -4.12
CA LEU A 73 16.57 -6.53 -3.33
C LEU A 73 17.85 -7.09 -2.70
N ASN A 74 18.98 -7.02 -3.40
CA ASN A 74 20.27 -7.45 -2.84
C ASN A 74 20.83 -6.47 -1.80
N LEU A 75 20.40 -5.21 -1.81
CA LEU A 75 20.87 -4.17 -0.90
C LEU A 75 20.08 -4.14 0.42
N TYR A 76 18.86 -4.68 0.43
CA TYR A 76 17.87 -4.54 1.50
C TYR A 76 17.57 -5.83 2.23
#